data_AF-A0A9W7EJF3-F1
#
_entry.id   AF-A0A9W7EJF3-F1
#
_cell.length_a   1.000
_cell.length_b   1.000
_cell.length_c   1.000
_cell.angle_alpha   90.00
_cell.angle_beta   90.00
_cell.angle_gamma   90.00
#
_symmetry.space_group_name_H-M   'P 1'
#
loop_
_entity.id
_entity.type
_entity.pdbx_description
1 polymer ?
#
loop_
_entity_poly.entity_id
_entity_poly.type
_entity_poly.pdbx_seq_one_letter_code
_entity_poly.pdbx_strand_id
1 'polypeptide(L)'
;MSRAFTPPDTMTKADIKNVADVRRAVWTGGFTGLGSGLLFGFCFHSSLVPLAKVLKIDLKVKGPDLMTASSKEIGGVTGFGKALVASARPKSLNHRFLFTFFFGAIWSFVGASTAGKNTKHLMQDVYLRGSDQEMMTEYQKINGPGTEDTQAHTQELQNITGYQNLVKESRKQNR
;
A
#
# COMPACT_ATOMS: atom_id res chain seq x y z
N MET A 1 10.62 -27.72 -7.74
CA MET A 1 10.35 -26.58 -6.83
C MET A 1 11.61 -25.72 -6.80
N SER A 2 11.50 -24.41 -7.03
CA SER A 2 12.67 -23.52 -7.17
C SER A 2 13.50 -23.48 -5.88
N ARG A 3 14.80 -23.76 -5.99
CA ARG A 3 15.82 -23.68 -4.92
C ARG A 3 16.08 -22.26 -4.39
N ALA A 4 15.26 -21.28 -4.76
CA ALA A 4 15.52 -19.87 -4.49
C ALA A 4 15.32 -19.46 -3.01
N PHE A 5 14.80 -20.36 -2.17
CA PHE A 5 14.69 -20.15 -0.72
C PHE A 5 15.03 -21.46 -0.02
N THR A 6 16.29 -21.67 0.29
CA THR A 6 16.69 -22.59 1.36
C THR A 6 16.51 -21.83 2.67
N PRO A 7 15.50 -22.16 3.50
CA PRO A 7 15.36 -21.51 4.79
C PRO A 7 16.63 -21.75 5.60
N PRO A 8 17.02 -20.82 6.49
CA PRO A 8 18.14 -21.03 7.39
C PRO A 8 17.94 -22.30 8.21
N ASP A 9 19.01 -23.05 8.47
CA ASP A 9 18.94 -24.28 9.27
C ASP A 9 18.51 -24.01 10.73
N THR A 10 18.60 -22.75 11.17
CA THR A 10 18.12 -22.28 12.48
C THR A 10 16.60 -22.11 12.55
N MET A 11 15.89 -22.20 11.43
CA MET A 11 14.45 -21.98 11.37
C MET A 11 13.69 -23.29 11.61
N THR A 12 12.74 -23.28 12.55
CA THR A 12 11.94 -24.49 12.82
C THR A 12 11.02 -24.80 11.64
N LYS A 13 10.63 -26.08 11.49
CA LYS A 13 9.68 -26.49 10.44
C LYS A 13 8.34 -25.74 10.51
N ALA A 14 7.91 -25.38 11.72
CA ALA A 14 6.69 -24.60 11.95
C ALA A 14 6.84 -23.17 11.41
N ASP A 15 7.97 -22.52 11.67
CA ASP A 15 8.22 -21.15 11.19
C ASP A 15 8.32 -21.12 9.67
N ILE A 16 8.98 -22.11 9.05
CA ILE A 16 9.06 -22.25 7.58
C ILE A 16 7.65 -22.34 6.98
N LYS A 17 6.77 -23.13 7.60
CA LYS A 17 5.38 -23.26 7.18
C LYS A 17 4.62 -21.93 7.32
N ASN A 18 4.76 -21.24 8.46
CA ASN A 18 4.12 -19.96 8.70
C ASN A 18 4.53 -18.90 7.67
N VAL A 19 5.83 -18.82 7.34
CA VAL A 19 6.33 -17.92 6.30
C VAL A 19 5.76 -18.27 4.93
N ALA A 20 5.72 -19.56 4.59
CA ALA A 20 5.13 -20.02 3.33
C ALA A 20 3.63 -19.68 3.24
N ASP A 21 2.89 -19.84 4.34
CA ASP A 21 1.46 -19.57 4.41
C ASP A 21 1.16 -18.07 4.31
N VAL A 22 1.92 -17.21 4.99
CA VAL A 22 1.82 -15.75 4.86
C VAL A 22 2.10 -15.32 3.43
N ARG A 23 3.19 -15.83 2.83
CA ARG A 23 3.52 -15.52 1.44
C ARG A 23 2.39 -15.95 0.51
N ARG A 24 1.88 -17.17 0.67
CA ARG A 24 0.76 -17.68 -0.13
C ARG A 24 -0.46 -16.76 0.04
N ALA A 25 -0.81 -16.37 1.27
CA ALA A 25 -1.94 -15.48 1.55
C ALA A 25 -1.78 -14.10 0.91
N VAL A 26 -0.60 -13.49 0.98
CA VAL A 26 -0.31 -12.20 0.32
C VAL A 26 -0.45 -12.31 -1.19
N TRP A 27 0.07 -13.39 -1.79
CA TRP A 27 -0.05 -13.64 -3.22
C TRP A 27 -1.49 -13.93 -3.66
N THR A 28 -2.20 -14.80 -2.95
CA THR A 28 -3.61 -15.10 -3.28
C THR A 28 -4.49 -13.88 -3.07
N GLY A 29 -4.29 -13.12 -1.99
CA GLY A 29 -4.95 -11.85 -1.74
C GLY A 29 -4.65 -10.82 -2.82
N GLY A 30 -3.39 -10.72 -3.25
CA GLY A 30 -2.96 -9.88 -4.36
C GLY A 30 -3.65 -10.25 -5.68
N PHE A 31 -3.61 -11.51 -6.10
CA PHE A 31 -4.27 -11.96 -7.33
C PHE A 31 -5.79 -11.85 -7.28
N THR A 32 -6.41 -12.09 -6.11
CA THR A 32 -7.85 -11.90 -5.93
C THR A 32 -8.21 -10.42 -6.03
N GLY A 33 -7.39 -9.55 -5.43
CA GLY A 33 -7.46 -8.11 -5.61
C GLY A 33 -7.35 -7.74 -7.07
N LEU A 34 -6.31 -8.19 -7.77
CA LEU A 34 -6.11 -7.93 -9.20
C LEU A 34 -7.33 -8.31 -10.02
N GLY A 35 -7.84 -9.54 -9.87
CA GLY A 35 -9.01 -10.01 -10.62
C GLY A 35 -10.26 -9.17 -10.36
N SER A 36 -10.57 -8.89 -9.09
CA SER A 36 -11.72 -8.04 -8.73
C SER A 36 -11.55 -6.60 -9.20
N GLY A 37 -10.33 -6.06 -9.14
CA GLY A 37 -9.98 -4.72 -9.64
C GLY A 37 -10.06 -4.59 -11.16
N LEU A 38 -9.69 -5.63 -11.91
CA LEU A 38 -9.86 -5.67 -13.36
C LEU A 38 -11.35 -5.68 -13.74
N LEU A 39 -12.15 -6.50 -13.07
CA LEU A 39 -13.59 -6.55 -13.30
C LEU A 39 -14.25 -5.20 -12.96
N PHE A 40 -13.91 -4.64 -11.79
CA PHE A 40 -14.40 -3.33 -11.37
C PHE A 40 -13.96 -2.23 -12.35
N GLY A 41 -12.67 -2.18 -12.71
CA GLY A 41 -12.14 -1.21 -13.66
C GLY A 41 -12.79 -1.30 -15.03
N PHE A 42 -13.08 -2.51 -15.52
CA PHE A 42 -13.81 -2.72 -16.77
C PHE A 42 -15.26 -2.22 -16.69
N CYS A 43 -16.00 -2.60 -15.64
CA CYS A 43 -17.39 -2.18 -15.43
C CYS A 43 -17.49 -0.67 -15.22
N PHE A 44 -16.58 -0.10 -14.42
CA PHE A 44 -16.51 1.33 -14.16
C PHE A 44 -16.18 2.10 -15.44
N HIS A 45 -15.16 1.69 -16.20
CA HIS A 45 -14.86 2.33 -17.48
C HIS A 45 -16.05 2.23 -18.47
N SER A 46 -16.77 1.11 -18.45
CA SER A 46 -17.95 0.92 -19.31
C SER A 46 -19.12 1.83 -18.90
N SER A 47 -19.31 2.08 -17.60
CA SER A 47 -20.38 2.96 -17.09
C SER A 47 -20.09 4.46 -17.26
N LEU A 48 -18.83 4.85 -17.45
CA LEU A 48 -18.47 6.25 -17.71
C LEU A 48 -18.97 6.79 -19.06
N VAL A 49 -19.16 5.92 -20.06
CA VAL A 49 -19.68 6.33 -21.37
C VAL A 49 -21.13 6.85 -21.29
N PRO A 50 -22.10 6.10 -20.72
CA PRO A 50 -23.45 6.63 -20.54
C PRO A 50 -23.48 7.79 -19.54
N LEU A 51 -22.67 7.76 -18.48
CA LEU A 51 -22.62 8.84 -17.48
C LEU A 51 -22.19 10.18 -18.11
N ALA A 52 -21.18 10.16 -18.99
CA ALA A 52 -20.73 11.35 -19.71
C ALA A 52 -21.83 11.95 -20.60
N LYS A 53 -22.69 11.10 -21.19
CA LYS A 53 -23.86 11.56 -21.96
C LYS A 53 -24.92 12.21 -21.07
N VAL A 54 -25.24 11.59 -19.94
CA VAL A 54 -26.25 12.09 -18.99
C VAL A 54 -25.84 13.44 -18.40
N LEU A 55 -24.56 13.60 -18.04
CA LEU A 55 -24.07 14.82 -17.41
C LEU A 55 -23.91 16.00 -18.37
N LYS A 56 -24.21 15.84 -19.68
CA LYS A 56 -24.02 16.86 -20.72
C LYS A 56 -22.66 17.56 -20.63
N ILE A 57 -21.63 16.85 -20.17
CA ILE A 57 -20.29 17.41 -20.07
C ILE A 57 -19.82 17.56 -21.51
N ASP A 58 -19.87 18.80 -22.01
CA ASP A 58 -19.42 19.16 -23.34
C ASP A 58 -17.88 19.06 -23.35
N LEU A 59 -17.40 17.83 -23.53
CA LEU A 59 -15.99 17.45 -23.51
C LEU A 59 -15.29 17.88 -24.83
N LYS A 60 -15.53 19.12 -25.28
CA LYS A 60 -14.80 19.76 -26.38
C LYS A 60 -13.50 20.43 -25.90
N VAL A 61 -13.02 20.07 -24.69
CA VAL A 61 -11.72 20.50 -24.17
C VAL A 61 -10.61 19.86 -25.01
N LYS A 62 -9.95 20.66 -25.84
CA LYS A 62 -8.81 20.25 -26.66
C LYS A 62 -7.63 19.88 -25.75
N GLY A 63 -7.13 18.66 -25.95
CA GLY A 63 -5.76 18.16 -25.79
C GLY A 63 -4.86 18.68 -24.65
N PRO A 64 -4.33 19.92 -24.70
CA PRO A 64 -3.22 20.30 -23.83
C PRO A 64 -3.62 20.91 -22.47
N ASP A 65 -4.81 21.50 -22.35
CA ASP A 65 -5.12 22.37 -21.18
C ASP A 65 -5.61 21.59 -19.94
N LEU A 66 -5.87 20.29 -20.07
CA LEU A 66 -6.46 19.49 -18.98
C LEU A 66 -5.44 19.17 -17.86
N MET A 67 -4.16 19.03 -18.20
CA MET A 67 -3.10 18.85 -17.20
C MET A 67 -2.81 20.16 -16.45
N THR A 68 -2.99 21.30 -17.11
CA THR A 68 -2.71 22.65 -16.57
C THR A 68 -3.87 23.18 -15.73
N ALA A 69 -5.12 22.85 -16.09
CA ALA A 69 -6.32 23.26 -15.36
C ALA A 69 -6.51 22.52 -14.01
N SER A 70 -5.79 21.42 -13.80
CA SER A 70 -5.90 20.58 -12.60
C SER A 70 -5.46 21.33 -11.32
N SER A 71 -4.40 22.13 -11.37
CA SER A 71 -3.82 22.68 -10.13
C SER A 71 -4.68 23.71 -9.38
N LYS A 72 -5.64 24.38 -10.03
CA LYS A 72 -6.45 25.45 -9.40
C LYS A 72 -7.88 25.04 -9.00
N GLU A 73 -8.45 23.96 -9.56
CA GLU A 73 -9.84 23.54 -9.27
C GLU A 73 -9.97 22.16 -8.57
N ILE A 74 -8.88 21.45 -8.25
CA ILE A 74 -8.93 20.16 -7.53
C ILE A 74 -9.50 20.29 -6.09
N GLY A 75 -9.73 21.50 -5.57
CA GLY A 75 -10.23 21.71 -4.20
C GLY A 75 -11.65 21.17 -3.92
N GLY A 76 -12.41 20.73 -4.93
CA GLY A 76 -13.78 20.23 -4.77
C GLY A 76 -14.03 18.85 -5.38
N VAL A 77 -14.97 18.10 -4.81
CA VAL A 77 -15.44 16.77 -5.28
C VAL A 77 -15.86 16.81 -6.76
N THR A 78 -16.34 17.96 -7.23
CA THR A 78 -16.71 18.25 -8.62
C THR A 78 -15.52 18.34 -9.57
N GLY A 79 -14.37 18.87 -9.12
CA GLY A 79 -13.13 18.97 -9.90
C GLY A 79 -12.48 17.61 -10.13
N PHE A 80 -12.42 16.78 -9.08
CA PHE A 80 -11.96 15.40 -9.19
C PHE A 80 -12.83 14.58 -10.16
N GLY A 81 -14.16 14.70 -10.06
CA GLY A 81 -15.09 14.00 -10.95
C GLY A 81 -14.89 14.35 -12.43
N LYS A 82 -14.70 15.64 -12.76
CA LYS A 82 -14.42 16.08 -14.14
C LYS A 82 -13.09 15.55 -14.65
N ALA A 83 -12.02 15.62 -13.84
CA ALA A 83 -10.70 15.11 -14.20
C ALA A 83 -10.73 13.59 -14.45
N LEU A 84 -11.47 12.85 -13.63
CA LEU A 84 -11.61 11.40 -13.75
C LEU A 84 -12.43 10.97 -14.97
N VAL A 85 -13.51 11.69 -15.28
CA VAL A 85 -14.31 11.45 -16.51
C VAL A 85 -13.51 11.81 -17.76
N ALA A 86 -12.72 12.89 -17.72
CA ALA A 86 -11.90 13.31 -18.84
C ALA A 86 -10.70 12.38 -19.08
N SER A 87 -10.05 11.87 -18.03
CA SER A 87 -8.96 10.89 -18.15
C SER A 87 -9.45 9.51 -18.61
N ALA A 88 -10.69 9.16 -18.28
CA ALA A 88 -11.31 7.91 -18.71
C ALA A 88 -11.96 7.96 -20.10
N ARG A 89 -11.84 9.07 -20.84
CA ARG A 89 -12.43 9.17 -22.18
C ARG A 89 -11.66 8.26 -23.14
N PRO A 90 -12.28 7.22 -23.71
CA PRO A 90 -11.56 6.28 -24.57
C PRO A 90 -11.32 6.91 -25.93
N LYS A 91 -10.15 7.50 -26.14
CA LYS A 91 -9.67 7.84 -27.50
C LYS A 91 -9.10 6.62 -28.23
N SER A 92 -8.67 5.59 -27.50
CA SER A 92 -8.10 4.36 -28.05
C SER A 92 -8.33 3.17 -27.13
N LEU A 93 -8.27 1.94 -27.68
CA LEU A 93 -8.31 0.69 -26.92
C LEU A 93 -7.19 0.63 -25.85
N ASN A 94 -6.04 1.23 -26.15
CA ASN A 94 -4.89 1.27 -25.23
C ASN A 94 -5.22 2.00 -23.92
N HIS A 95 -6.05 3.05 -23.97
CA HIS A 95 -6.46 3.76 -22.75
C HIS A 95 -7.38 2.93 -21.87
N ARG A 96 -8.32 2.18 -22.47
CA ARG A 96 -9.20 1.26 -21.73
C ARG A 96 -8.38 0.22 -21.00
N PHE A 97 -7.45 -0.40 -21.73
CA PHE A 97 -6.55 -1.41 -21.18
C PHE A 97 -5.71 -0.84 -20.02
N LEU A 98 -5.07 0.32 -20.22
CA LEU A 98 -4.23 0.95 -19.19
C LEU A 98 -5.04 1.30 -17.93
N PHE A 99 -6.24 1.85 -18.10
CA PHE A 99 -7.10 2.22 -16.98
C PHE A 99 -7.58 0.99 -16.21
N THR A 100 -8.04 -0.05 -16.90
CA THR A 100 -8.43 -1.31 -16.26
C THR A 100 -7.26 -1.94 -15.52
N PHE A 101 -6.06 -1.96 -16.11
CA PHE A 101 -4.85 -2.48 -15.46
C PHE A 101 -4.45 -1.66 -14.23
N PHE A 102 -4.57 -0.33 -14.29
CA PHE A 102 -4.28 0.56 -13.16
C PHE A 102 -5.21 0.28 -11.96
N PHE A 103 -6.52 0.15 -12.20
CA PHE A 103 -7.46 -0.23 -11.14
C PHE A 103 -7.19 -1.64 -10.62
N GLY A 104 -6.86 -2.57 -11.51
CA GLY A 104 -6.39 -3.91 -11.14
C GLY A 104 -5.18 -3.85 -10.18
N ALA A 105 -4.18 -3.04 -10.49
CA ALA A 105 -2.98 -2.89 -9.67
C ALA A 105 -3.29 -2.30 -8.28
N ILE A 106 -4.14 -1.26 -8.21
CA ILE A 106 -4.57 -0.67 -6.92
C ILE A 106 -5.28 -1.72 -6.07
N TRP A 107 -6.25 -2.43 -6.66
CA TRP A 107 -6.99 -3.45 -5.92
C TRP A 107 -6.13 -4.65 -5.53
N SER A 108 -5.17 -5.04 -6.39
CA SER A 108 -4.14 -6.03 -6.05
C SER A 108 -3.35 -5.61 -4.82
N PHE A 109 -2.92 -4.34 -4.77
CA PHE A 109 -2.21 -3.81 -3.61
C PHE A 109 -3.06 -3.82 -2.34
N VAL A 110 -4.34 -3.42 -2.43
CA VAL A 110 -5.27 -3.47 -1.29
C VAL A 110 -5.51 -4.91 -0.82
N GLY A 111 -5.73 -5.85 -1.75
CA GLY A 111 -5.92 -7.27 -1.44
C GLY A 111 -4.69 -7.89 -0.77
N ALA A 112 -3.50 -7.62 -1.31
CA ALA A 112 -2.23 -8.04 -0.72
C ALA A 112 -2.01 -7.42 0.68
N SER A 113 -2.32 -6.13 0.84
CA SER A 113 -2.18 -5.42 2.13
C SER A 113 -3.12 -5.97 3.20
N THR A 114 -4.38 -6.23 2.85
CA THR A 114 -5.37 -6.81 3.78
C THR A 114 -4.99 -8.24 4.17
N ALA A 115 -4.55 -9.06 3.21
CA ALA A 115 -4.06 -10.41 3.49
C ALA A 115 -2.81 -10.40 4.39
N GLY A 116 -1.88 -9.46 4.15
CA GLY A 116 -0.70 -9.26 5.00
C GLY A 116 -1.07 -8.86 6.43
N LYS A 117 -2.03 -7.95 6.61
CA LYS A 117 -2.52 -7.56 7.94
C LYS A 117 -3.15 -8.75 8.69
N ASN A 118 -3.97 -9.56 8.00
CA ASN A 118 -4.63 -10.71 8.62
C ASN A 118 -3.63 -11.81 9.03
N THR A 119 -2.49 -11.92 8.32
CA THR A 119 -1.46 -12.93 8.60
C THR A 119 -0.30 -12.40 9.46
N LYS A 120 -0.35 -11.14 9.91
CA LYS A 120 0.69 -10.49 10.72
C LYS A 120 1.05 -11.31 11.98
N HIS A 121 0.04 -11.89 12.63
CA HIS A 121 0.23 -12.65 13.87
C HIS A 121 1.15 -13.88 13.69
N LEU A 122 1.09 -14.55 12.52
CA LEU A 122 1.95 -15.70 12.21
C LEU A 122 3.43 -15.32 12.07
N MET A 123 3.70 -14.07 11.69
CA MET A 123 5.05 -13.55 11.53
C MET A 123 5.62 -12.98 12.83
N GLN A 124 4.76 -12.46 13.71
CA GLN A 124 5.19 -11.81 14.94
C GLN A 124 6.01 -12.76 15.82
N ASP A 125 5.57 -14.01 15.97
CA ASP A 125 6.30 -15.00 16.76
C ASP A 125 7.65 -15.36 16.15
N VAL A 126 7.73 -15.43 14.81
CA VAL A 126 8.98 -15.69 14.09
C VAL A 126 9.96 -14.52 14.27
N TYR A 127 9.47 -13.28 14.21
CA TYR A 127 10.29 -12.08 14.43
C TYR A 127 10.77 -11.97 15.87
N LEU A 128 9.89 -12.20 16.85
CA LEU A 128 10.26 -12.16 18.27
C LEU A 128 11.33 -13.20 18.59
N ARG A 129 11.16 -14.44 18.10
CA ARG A 129 12.17 -15.50 18.27
C ARG A 129 13.50 -15.17 17.58
N GLY A 130 13.46 -14.52 16.41
CA GLY A 130 14.66 -14.04 15.74
C GLY A 130 15.32 -12.84 16.44
N SER A 131 14.57 -12.09 17.25
CA SER A 131 15.07 -10.96 18.04
C SER A 131 15.68 -11.35 19.38
N ASP A 132 15.38 -12.56 19.88
CA ASP A 132 15.98 -13.07 21.10
C ASP A 132 17.49 -13.32 20.89
N GLN A 133 18.31 -12.50 21.55
CA GLN A 133 19.78 -12.52 21.43
C GLN A 133 20.42 -13.89 21.72
N GLU A 134 19.72 -14.75 22.47
CA GLU A 134 20.20 -16.08 22.84
C GLU A 134 20.30 -17.02 21.62
N MET A 135 19.46 -16.81 20.60
CA MET A 135 19.47 -17.60 19.36
C MET A 135 20.21 -16.92 18.19
N MET A 136 20.76 -15.73 18.40
CA MET A 136 21.53 -15.04 17.35
C MET A 136 22.89 -15.71 17.16
N THR A 137 23.23 -15.98 15.90
CA THR A 137 24.58 -16.42 15.53
C THR A 137 25.60 -15.33 15.86
N GLU A 138 26.86 -15.70 16.10
CA GLU A 138 27.93 -14.75 16.43
C GLU A 138 28.08 -13.65 15.36
N TYR A 139 27.91 -14.01 14.07
CA TYR A 139 27.85 -13.06 12.96
C TYR A 139 26.68 -12.06 13.05
N GLN A 140 25.51 -12.50 13.51
CA GLN A 140 24.35 -11.62 13.73
C GLN A 140 24.50 -10.75 14.98
N LYS A 141 25.29 -11.18 15.97
CA LYS A 141 25.63 -10.36 17.13
C LYS A 141 26.59 -9.23 16.78
N ILE A 142 27.52 -9.47 15.83
CA ILE A 142 28.52 -8.48 15.39
C ILE A 142 27.93 -7.49 14.37
N ASN A 143 27.09 -7.96 13.43
CA ASN A 143 26.53 -7.14 12.35
C ASN A 143 25.05 -6.78 12.53
N GLY A 144 24.42 -7.25 13.61
CA GLY A 144 23.05 -6.91 13.94
C GLY A 144 22.96 -5.42 14.34
N PRO A 145 21.83 -4.75 14.11
CA PRO A 145 21.65 -3.32 14.39
C PRO A 145 21.70 -2.95 15.89
N GLY A 146 22.17 -3.86 16.75
CA GLY A 146 21.82 -3.91 18.17
C GLY A 146 22.89 -3.53 19.17
N THR A 147 24.10 -3.09 18.79
CA THR A 147 25.13 -2.82 19.81
C THR A 147 25.36 -1.35 20.14
N GLU A 148 25.06 -0.38 19.27
CA GLU A 148 25.17 1.05 19.63
C GLU A 148 23.99 1.94 19.17
N ASP A 149 23.37 1.70 18.01
CA ASP A 149 22.41 2.68 17.45
C ASP A 149 20.93 2.49 17.85
N THR A 150 20.48 1.28 18.18
CA THR A 150 19.04 1.02 18.45
C THR A 150 18.56 1.58 19.79
N GLN A 151 19.44 1.69 20.80
CA GLN A 151 19.09 2.33 22.08
C GLN A 151 18.99 3.85 21.94
N ALA A 152 19.86 4.46 21.12
CA ALA A 152 19.81 5.89 20.83
C ALA A 152 18.51 6.27 20.10
N HIS A 153 18.09 5.49 19.11
CA HIS A 153 16.86 5.80 18.36
C HIS A 153 15.57 5.54 19.16
N THR A 154 15.57 4.55 20.06
CA THR A 154 14.42 4.30 20.96
C THR A 154 14.30 5.39 22.02
N GLN A 155 15.43 5.90 22.55
CA GLN A 155 15.44 7.06 23.44
C GLN A 155 15.02 8.35 22.73
N GLU A 156 15.41 8.54 21.46
CA GLU A 156 15.00 9.68 20.65
C GLU A 156 13.48 9.70 20.41
N LEU A 157 12.88 8.55 20.06
CA LEU A 157 11.42 8.44 19.89
C LEU A 157 10.66 8.67 21.20
N GLN A 158 11.20 8.22 22.34
CA GLN A 158 10.61 8.52 23.66
C GLN A 158 10.69 10.01 24.00
N ASN A 159 11.80 10.68 23.70
CA ASN A 159 11.95 12.12 23.88
C ASN A 159 11.01 12.93 22.97
N ILE A 160 10.88 12.56 21.69
CA ILE A 160 9.96 13.23 20.76
C ILE A 160 8.50 13.09 21.22
N THR A 161 8.13 11.91 21.74
CA THR A 161 6.78 11.69 22.29
C THR A 161 6.51 12.54 23.54
N GLY A 162 7.52 12.72 24.39
CA GLY A 162 7.47 13.63 25.54
C GLY A 162 7.25 15.09 25.16
N TYR A 163 8.02 15.60 24.18
CA TYR A 163 7.87 16.98 23.69
C TYR A 163 6.49 17.24 23.08
N GLN A 164 5.92 16.28 22.34
CA GLN A 164 4.58 16.44 21.77
C GLN A 164 3.49 16.54 22.85
N ASN A 165 3.65 15.84 23.98
CA ASN A 165 2.71 15.94 25.10
C ASN A 165 2.84 17.29 25.82
N LEU A 166 4.06 17.79 26.03
CA LEU A 166 4.29 19.12 26.61
C LEU A 166 3.71 20.24 25.74
N VAL A 167 3.84 20.16 24.42
CA VAL A 167 3.24 21.13 23.48
C VAL A 167 1.72 21.07 23.49
N LYS A 168 1.12 19.89 23.69
CA LYS A 168 -0.33 19.74 23.83
C LYS A 168 -0.85 20.34 25.14
N GLU A 169 -0.11 20.19 26.24
CA GLU A 169 -0.48 20.76 27.54
C GLU A 169 -0.35 22.29 27.57
N SER A 170 0.73 22.86 27.01
CA SER A 170 0.89 24.32 26.97
C SER A 170 -0.19 25.02 26.14
N ARG A 171 -0.69 24.37 25.07
CA ARG A 171 -1.85 24.86 24.29
C ARG A 171 -3.17 24.80 25.05
N LYS A 172 -3.31 23.93 26.05
CA LYS A 172 -4.52 23.86 26.90
C LYS A 172 -4.54 24.95 27.98
N GLN A 173 -3.38 25.38 28.48
CA GLN A 173 -3.31 26.44 29.50
C GLN A 173 -3.50 27.87 28.94
N ASN A 174 -3.25 28.07 27.65
CA ASN A 174 -3.45 29.37 26.96
C ASN A 174 -4.85 29.56 26.35
N ARG A 175 -5.82 28.71 26.72
CA ARG A 175 -7.24 28.85 26.38
C ARG A 175 -8.04 29.03 27.65
#